data_AF-A0A5C8DD58-F1
#
_entry.id   AF-A0A5C8DD58-F1
#
_cell.length_a   1.000
_cell.length_b   1.000
_cell.length_c   1.000
_cell.angle_alpha   90.00
_cell.angle_beta   90.00
_cell.angle_gamma   90.00
#
_symmetry.space_group_name_H-M   'P 1'
#
loop_
_entity.id
_entity.type
_entity.pdbx_description
1 polymer ?
#
loop_
_entity_poly.entity_id
_entity_poly.type
_entity_poly.pdbx_seq_one_letter_code
_entity_poly.pdbx_strand_id
1 'polypeptide(L)' 'MEEFGKMSNEQLTDLLAEKTNHYMKMFREGAKHKEFYDCKTMIDRLTAEIKQRKERAATDKKRR' A
#
# COMPACT_ATOMS: atom_id res chain seq x y z
N MET A 1 -5.34 -12.63 -6.06
CA MET A 1 -4.39 -11.59 -5.59
C MET A 1 -4.02 -10.68 -6.77
N GLU A 2 -5.02 -10.28 -7.57
CA GLU A 2 -4.86 -9.61 -8.89
C GLU A 2 -5.43 -8.19 -8.89
N GLU A 3 -5.95 -7.71 -7.76
CA GLU A 3 -6.63 -6.41 -7.68
C GLU A 3 -5.63 -5.25 -7.77
N PHE A 4 -4.50 -5.31 -7.07
CA PHE A 4 -3.50 -4.23 -7.11
C PHE A 4 -2.89 -4.07 -8.50
N GLY A 5 -2.71 -5.17 -9.24
CA GLY A 5 -2.17 -5.19 -10.60
C GLY A 5 -2.97 -4.35 -11.61
N LYS A 6 -4.28 -4.20 -11.41
CA LYS A 6 -5.18 -3.43 -12.29
C LYS A 6 -5.37 -1.98 -11.87
N MET A 7 -4.96 -1.62 -10.65
CA MET A 7 -5.10 -0.25 -10.13
C MET A 7 -3.99 0.67 -10.67
N SER A 8 -4.35 1.92 -10.95
CA SER A 8 -3.38 2.97 -11.27
C SER A 8 -2.51 3.32 -10.06
N ASN A 9 -1.31 3.88 -10.30
CA ASN A 9 -0.41 4.27 -9.22
C ASN A 9 -1.06 5.25 -8.24
N GLU A 10 -1.84 6.21 -8.75
CA GLU A 10 -2.62 7.14 -7.91
C GLU A 10 -3.62 6.42 -7.01
N GLN A 11 -4.36 5.45 -7.56
CA GLN A 11 -5.32 4.66 -6.78
C GLN A 11 -4.62 3.80 -5.71
N LEU A 12 -3.43 3.26 -6.01
CA LEU A 12 -2.65 2.52 -5.01
C LEU A 12 -2.15 3.44 -3.89
N THR A 13 -1.71 4.65 -4.21
CA THR A 13 -1.29 5.63 -3.20
C THR A 13 -2.45 6.17 -2.37
N ASP A 14 -3.61 6.37 -2.99
CA ASP A 14 -4.83 6.80 -2.30
C ASP A 14 -5.31 5.71 -1.33
N LEU A 15 -5.33 4.46 -1.79
CA LEU A 15 -5.65 3.31 -0.95
C LEU A 15 -4.65 3.14 0.19
N LEU A 16 -3.36 3.36 -0.06
CA LEU A 16 -2.33 3.35 0.98
C LEU A 16 -2.59 4.43 2.04
N ALA A 17 -2.97 5.63 1.63
CA ALA A 17 -3.31 6.72 2.54
C ALA A 17 -4.55 6.39 3.38
N GLU A 18 -5.60 5.83 2.76
CA GLU A 18 -6.81 5.38 3.43
C GLU A 18 -6.48 4.31 4.49
N LYS A 19 -5.74 3.25 4.12
CA LYS A 19 -5.38 2.18 5.05
C LYS A 19 -4.47 2.67 6.17
N THR A 20 -3.57 3.60 5.89
CA THR A 20 -2.71 4.20 6.92
C THR A 20 -3.52 5.05 7.91
N ASN A 21 -4.47 5.85 7.42
CA ASN A 21 -5.38 6.60 8.27
C ASN A 21 -6.26 5.68 9.12
N HIS A 22 -6.77 4.60 8.53
CA HIS A 22 -7.54 3.59 9.25
C HIS A 22 -6.70 2.91 10.34
N TYR A 23 -5.46 2.53 10.03
CA TYR A 23 -4.51 1.98 11.00
C TYR A 23 -4.26 2.93 12.18
N MET A 24 -4.04 4.22 11.90
CA MET A 24 -3.85 5.25 12.93
C MET A 24 -5.11 5.45 13.78
N LYS A 25 -6.30 5.36 13.16
CA LYS A 25 -7.57 5.44 13.87
C LYS A 25 -7.77 4.24 14.80
N MET A 26 -7.54 3.03 14.31
CA MET A 26 -7.52 1.81 15.11
C MET A 26 -6.54 1.90 16.28
N PHE A 27 -5.36 2.50 16.05
CA PHE A 27 -4.33 2.75 17.09
C PHE A 27 -4.87 3.63 18.21
N ARG A 28 -5.62 4.67 17.88
CA ARG A 28 -6.24 5.57 18.87
C ARG A 28 -7.44 4.92 19.57
N GLU A 29 -8.23 4.10 18.88
CA GLU A 29 -9.43 3.45 19.44
C GLU A 29 -9.13 2.17 20.25
N GLY A 30 -7.87 1.72 20.29
CA GLY A 30 -7.49 0.50 21.02
C GLY A 30 -8.02 -0.77 20.38
N ALA A 31 -8.02 -0.83 19.03
CA ALA A 31 -8.52 -1.97 18.27
C ALA A 31 -7.80 -3.30 18.62
N LYS A 32 -8.37 -4.43 18.21
CA LYS A 32 -7.78 -5.74 18.50
C LYS A 32 -6.49 -5.96 17.71
N HIS A 33 -5.51 -6.60 18.33
CA HIS A 33 -4.19 -6.89 17.74
C HIS A 33 -4.27 -7.57 16.35
N LYS A 34 -5.30 -8.40 16.12
CA LYS A 34 -5.54 -9.06 14.84
C LYS A 34 -5.85 -8.08 13.71
N GLU A 35 -6.69 -7.08 13.94
CA GLU A 35 -7.08 -6.09 12.92
C GLU A 35 -5.92 -5.16 12.57
N PHE A 36 -5.06 -4.85 13.54
CA PHE A 36 -3.79 -4.18 13.27
C PHE A 36 -2.89 -4.98 12.36
N TYR A 37 -2.76 -6.29 12.62
CA TYR A 37 -1.88 -7.15 11.85
C TYR A 37 -2.37 -7.28 10.40
N ASP A 38 -3.67 -7.47 10.20
CA ASP A 38 -4.29 -7.50 8.87
C ASP A 38 -4.09 -6.18 8.11
N CYS A 39 -4.36 -5.04 8.76
CA CYS A 39 -4.21 -3.73 8.15
C CYS A 39 -2.74 -3.41 7.83
N LYS A 40 -1.81 -3.73 8.74
CA LYS A 40 -0.37 -3.60 8.53
C LYS A 40 0.09 -4.47 7.36
N THR A 41 -0.37 -5.71 7.26
CA THR A 41 -0.03 -6.62 6.17
C THR A 41 -0.51 -6.07 4.82
N MET A 42 -1.68 -5.44 4.79
CA MET A 42 -2.22 -4.81 3.59
C MET A 42 -1.41 -3.57 3.17
N ILE A 43 -1.00 -2.73 4.14
CA ILE A 43 -0.13 -1.57 3.91
C ILE A 43 1.24 -2.01 3.36
N ASP A 44 1.83 -3.07 3.92
CA ASP A 44 3.13 -3.59 3.51
C ASP A 44 3.09 -4.08 2.05
N ARG A 45 2.04 -4.83 1.70
CA ARG A 45 1.80 -5.29 0.32
C ARG A 45 1.61 -4.13 -0.66
N LEU A 46 0.81 -3.13 -0.29
CA LEU A 46 0.60 -1.93 -1.12
C LEU A 46 1.91 -1.16 -1.34
N THR A 47 2.70 -1.02 -0.28
CA THR A 47 3.99 -0.33 -0.33
C THR A 47 4.97 -1.09 -1.23
N ALA A 48 5.02 -2.42 -1.11
CA ALA A 48 5.87 -3.26 -1.95
C ALA A 48 5.50 -3.14 -3.44
N GLU A 49 4.21 -3.17 -3.78
CA GLU A 49 3.72 -3.01 -5.16
C GLU A 49 4.07 -1.63 -5.73
N ILE A 50 3.82 -0.56 -4.98
CA ILE A 50 4.16 0.82 -5.38
C ILE A 50 5.67 0.96 -5.59
N LYS A 51 6.47 0.39 -4.68
CA LYS A 51 7.94 0.42 -4.78
C LYS A 51 8.41 -0.33 -6.02
N GLN A 52 7.91 -1.54 -6.26
CA GLN A 52 8.27 -2.34 -7.43
C GLN A 52 7.94 -1.62 -8.74
N ARG A 53 6.80 -0.93 -8.80
CA ARG A 53 6.42 -0.12 -9.96
C ARG A 53 7.32 1.11 -10.15
N LYS A 54 7.67 1.81 -9.06
CA LYS A 54 8.62 2.91 -9.11
C LYS A 54 10.00 2.47 -9.60
N GLU A 55 10.49 1.32 -9.12
CA GLU A 55 11.77 0.74 -9.56
C GLU A 55 11.74 0.34 -11.05
N ARG A 56 10.64 -0.29 -11.52
CA ARG A 56 10.45 -0.58 -12.96
C ARG A 56 10.44 0.69 -13.80
N ALA A 57 9.70 1.72 -13.38
CA ALA A 57 9.63 3.01 -14.07
C ALA A 57 10.99 3.74 -14.10
N ALA A 58 11.74 3.68 -13.01
CA ALA A 58 13.09 4.27 -12.94
C ALA A 58 14.09 3.52 -13.84
N THR A 59 13.97 2.19 -13.93
CA THR A 59 14.83 1.35 -14.78
C THR A 59 14.53 1.55 -16.26
N ASP A 60 13.27 1.71 -16.64
CA ASP A 60 12.86 2.02 -18.03
C ASP A 60 13.42 3.36 -18.50
N LYS A 61 13.40 4.37 -17.62
CA LYS A 61 13.95 5.71 -17.90
C LYS A 61 15.48 5.74 -18.07
N LYS A 62 16.20 4.74 -17.56
CA LYS A 62 17.67 4.63 -17.69
C LYS A 62 18.10 3.92 -18.99
N ARG A 63 17.16 3.30 -19.71
CA ARG A 63 17.38 2.57 -20.98
C ARG A 63 17.06 3.39 -22.24
N ARG A 64 16.47 4.57 -22.09
CA ARG A 64 16.23 5.56 -23.16
C ARG A 64 17.28 6.66 -23.10
#